data_AF-A0A7X6Z1I1-F1
#
_entry.id   AF-A0A7X6Z1I1-F1
#
_cell.length_a   1.000
_cell.length_b   1.000
_cell.length_c   1.000
_cell.angle_alpha   90.00
_cell.angle_beta   90.00
_cell.angle_gamma   90.00
#
_symmetry.space_group_name_H-M   'P 1'
#
loop_
_entity.id
_entity.type
_entity.pdbx_description
1 polymer ?
#
loop_
_entity_poly.entity_id
_entity_poly.type
_entity_poly.pdbx_seq_one_letter_code
_entity_poly.pdbx_strand_id
1 'polypeptide(L)'
;MLDKNEVLKNDFEDSIEKSLRSLGYLFPSTDDEVEVFERENKIENTPSYFSTALELVSKSKRLNICKKVNMEINSSAENLARAARKGNDISEDVLKKMKLDRNAAENDEK
;
A
#
# COMPACT_ATOMS: atom_id res chain seq x y z
N MET A 1 -4.93 -12.87 36.33
CA MET A 1 -5.49 -11.65 36.95
C MET A 1 -4.97 -10.49 36.12
N LEU A 2 -5.84 -9.79 35.39
CA LEU A 2 -5.45 -8.62 34.61
C LEU A 2 -5.08 -7.49 35.57
N ASP A 3 -3.93 -6.86 35.33
CA ASP A 3 -3.41 -5.79 36.16
C ASP A 3 -4.37 -4.60 36.13
N LYS A 4 -4.79 -4.13 37.32
CA LYS A 4 -5.79 -3.06 37.47
C LYS A 4 -5.35 -1.75 36.77
N ASN A 5 -4.04 -1.56 36.61
CA ASN A 5 -3.46 -0.41 35.92
C ASN A 5 -3.60 -0.47 34.39
N GLU A 6 -3.66 -1.66 33.79
CA GLU A 6 -3.92 -1.80 32.35
C GLU A 6 -5.40 -1.59 32.03
N VAL A 7 -6.29 -2.08 32.90
CA VAL A 7 -7.74 -1.88 32.76
C VAL A 7 -8.10 -0.39 32.78
N LEU A 8 -7.56 0.37 33.74
CA LEU A 8 -7.81 1.82 33.85
C LEU A 8 -7.25 2.63 32.68
N LYS A 9 -6.13 2.19 32.08
CA LYS A 9 -5.59 2.84 30.88
C LYS A 9 -6.50 2.65 29.67
N ASN A 10 -6.98 1.43 29.47
CA ASN A 10 -7.90 1.11 28.38
C ASN A 10 -9.22 1.88 28.53
N ASP A 11 -9.76 1.96 29.75
CA ASP A 11 -11.01 2.71 30.01
C ASP A 11 -10.89 4.20 29.67
N PHE A 12 -9.71 4.80 29.87
CA PHE A 12 -9.46 6.20 29.56
C PHE A 12 -9.30 6.42 28.04
N GLU A 13 -8.53 5.58 27.37
CA GLU A 13 -8.34 5.64 25.92
C GLU A 13 -9.67 5.44 25.18
N ASP A 14 -10.46 4.45 25.60
CA ASP A 14 -11.79 4.18 25.06
C ASP A 14 -12.75 5.37 25.26
N SER A 15 -12.67 6.03 26.42
CA SER A 15 -13.50 7.20 26.74
C SER A 15 -13.13 8.41 25.88
N ILE A 16 -11.83 8.65 25.68
CA ILE A 16 -11.34 9.71 24.77
C ILE A 16 -11.81 9.43 23.35
N GLU A 17 -11.63 8.20 22.88
CA GLU A 17 -11.97 7.83 21.52
C GLU A 17 -13.48 8.03 21.26
N LYS A 18 -14.33 7.58 22.18
CA LYS A 18 -15.78 7.81 22.13
C LYS A 18 -16.13 9.29 22.10
N SER A 19 -15.47 10.11 22.92
CA SER A 19 -15.70 11.56 22.97
C SER A 19 -15.26 12.25 21.67
N LEU A 20 -14.14 11.82 21.08
CA LEU A 20 -13.66 12.34 19.80
C LEU A 20 -14.60 11.98 18.65
N ARG A 21 -15.19 10.78 18.67
CA ARG A 21 -16.21 10.34 17.71
C ARG A 21 -17.50 11.14 17.88
N SER A 22 -17.96 11.35 19.12
CA SER A 22 -19.19 12.11 19.40
C SER A 22 -19.07 13.57 18.95
N LEU A 23 -17.90 14.19 19.10
CA LEU A 23 -17.60 15.55 18.64
C LEU A 23 -17.29 15.66 17.14
N GLY A 24 -17.25 14.54 16.40
CA GLY A 24 -16.99 14.53 14.96
C GLY A 24 -15.53 14.67 14.53
N TYR A 25 -14.57 14.58 15.46
CA TYR A 25 -13.15 14.56 15.13
C TYR A 25 -12.69 13.19 14.58
N LEU A 26 -13.41 12.12 14.95
CA LEU A 26 -13.25 10.78 14.41
C LEU A 26 -14.57 10.33 13.77
N PHE A 27 -14.47 9.49 12.74
CA PHE A 27 -15.66 8.88 12.15
C PHE A 27 -16.28 7.89 13.15
N PRO A 28 -17.62 7.81 13.29
CA PRO A 28 -18.28 6.75 14.05
C PRO A 28 -17.96 5.36 13.48
N SER A 29 -17.86 4.35 14.36
CA SER A 29 -17.68 2.94 14.00
C SER A 29 -18.96 2.12 14.16
N THR A 30 -19.90 2.57 14.98
CA THR A 30 -21.16 1.87 15.27
C THR A 30 -22.36 2.79 15.05
N ASP A 31 -23.54 2.20 14.83
CA ASP A 31 -24.78 2.95 14.62
C ASP A 31 -25.14 3.81 15.84
N ASP A 32 -24.91 3.31 17.06
CA ASP A 32 -25.13 4.08 18.30
C ASP A 32 -24.26 5.35 18.35
N GLU A 33 -23.01 5.28 17.89
CA GLU A 33 -22.11 6.44 17.82
C GLU A 33 -22.57 7.45 16.77
N VAL A 34 -23.19 6.98 15.68
CA VAL A 34 -23.81 7.86 14.68
C VAL A 34 -24.94 8.65 15.33
N GLU A 35 -25.86 8.00 16.05
CA GLU A 35 -26.98 8.68 16.70
C GLU A 35 -26.51 9.74 17.71
N VAL A 36 -25.45 9.46 18.46
CA VAL A 36 -24.86 10.43 19.40
C VAL A 36 -24.26 11.60 18.64
N PHE A 37 -23.49 11.34 17.57
CA PHE A 37 -22.92 12.39 16.74
C PHE A 37 -24.00 13.30 16.13
N GLU A 38 -25.07 12.72 15.57
CA GLU A 38 -26.18 13.48 14.97
C GLU A 38 -26.94 14.33 15.98
N ARG A 39 -27.00 13.89 17.25
CA ARG A 39 -27.64 14.64 18.35
C ARG A 39 -26.77 15.78 18.86
N GLU A 40 -25.47 15.54 19.01
CA GLU A 40 -24.53 16.50 19.61
C GLU A 40 -24.07 17.57 18.61
N ASN A 41 -24.08 17.25 17.32
CA ASN A 41 -23.62 18.14 16.27
C ASN A 41 -24.79 18.68 15.45
N LYS A 42 -24.71 19.97 15.10
CA LYS A 42 -25.68 20.58 14.19
C LYS A 42 -25.37 20.12 12.76
N ILE A 43 -26.04 19.07 12.32
CA ILE A 43 -25.99 18.65 10.92
C ILE A 43 -26.81 19.65 10.10
N GLU A 44 -26.13 20.41 9.26
CA GLU A 44 -26.80 21.29 8.32
C GLU A 44 -27.59 20.45 7.30
N ASN A 45 -28.80 20.91 6.97
CA ASN A 45 -29.58 20.29 5.92
C ASN A 45 -28.82 20.34 4.60
N THR A 46 -28.91 19.26 3.84
CA THR A 46 -28.29 19.18 2.52
C THR A 46 -28.82 20.33 1.64
N PRO A 47 -27.94 21.11 0.97
CA PRO A 47 -28.40 22.18 0.10
C PRO A 47 -29.34 21.62 -0.97
N SER A 48 -30.47 22.29 -1.22
CA SER A 48 -31.50 21.84 -2.17
C SER A 48 -30.99 21.62 -3.59
N TYR A 49 -29.83 22.18 -3.92
CA TYR A 49 -29.18 22.05 -5.22
C TYR A 49 -28.50 20.69 -5.47
N PHE A 50 -28.38 19.85 -4.43
CA PHE A 50 -27.85 18.50 -4.50
C PHE A 50 -28.92 17.50 -4.07
N SER A 51 -29.95 17.37 -4.89
CA SER A 51 -31.08 16.47 -4.66
C SER A 51 -30.70 15.00 -4.65
N THR A 52 -29.66 14.62 -5.39
CA THR A 52 -29.19 13.23 -5.47
C THR A 52 -27.68 13.15 -5.22
N ALA A 53 -27.23 12.11 -4.51
CA ALA A 53 -25.80 11.85 -4.29
C ALA A 53 -24.99 11.84 -5.61
N LEU A 54 -25.59 11.34 -6.69
CA LEU A 54 -24.98 11.29 -8.01
C LEU A 54 -24.70 12.69 -8.60
N GLU A 55 -25.56 13.67 -8.33
CA GLU A 55 -25.36 15.06 -8.79
C GLU A 55 -24.17 15.69 -8.07
N LEU A 56 -24.02 15.44 -6.77
CA LEU A 56 -22.90 15.93 -5.97
C LEU A 56 -21.57 15.35 -6.48
N VAL A 57 -21.53 14.06 -6.76
CA VAL A 57 -20.33 13.38 -7.30
C VAL A 57 -20.05 13.79 -8.76
N SER A 58 -21.06 14.19 -9.53
CA SER A 58 -20.88 14.70 -10.90
C SER A 58 -20.30 16.11 -10.95
N LYS A 59 -20.70 16.98 -10.00
CA LYS A 59 -20.28 18.39 -9.92
C LYS A 59 -18.99 18.57 -9.12
N SER A 60 -18.55 17.56 -8.37
CA SER A 60 -17.31 17.63 -7.61
C SER A 60 -16.08 17.63 -8.52
N LYS A 61 -15.08 18.46 -8.19
CA LYS A 61 -13.76 18.38 -8.83
C LYS A 61 -13.10 17.07 -8.40
N ARG A 62 -13.11 16.08 -9.29
CA ARG A 62 -12.39 14.83 -9.06
C ARG A 62 -10.92 15.02 -9.43
N LEU A 63 -10.03 14.92 -8.45
CA LEU A 63 -8.60 14.75 -8.70
C LEU A 63 -8.37 13.26 -8.94
N ASN A 64 -8.20 12.87 -10.21
CA ASN A 64 -7.78 11.52 -10.54
C ASN A 64 -6.31 11.36 -10.16
N ILE A 65 -6.05 10.80 -8.99
CA ILE A 65 -4.70 10.43 -8.58
C ILE A 65 -4.36 9.13 -9.30
N CYS A 66 -3.73 9.23 -10.47
CA CYS A 66 -3.13 8.07 -11.11
C CYS A 66 -1.99 7.56 -10.21
N LYS A 67 -2.17 6.36 -9.64
CA LYS A 67 -1.09 5.64 -8.95
C LYS A 67 0.04 5.45 -9.95
N LYS A 68 1.17 6.14 -9.75
CA LYS A 68 2.40 5.85 -10.48
C LYS A 68 2.83 4.44 -10.10
N VAL A 69 2.65 3.49 -11.03
CA VAL A 69 3.26 2.17 -10.92
C VAL A 69 4.74 2.39 -11.18
N ASN A 70 5.54 2.38 -10.12
CA ASN A 70 6.98 2.27 -10.28
C ASN A 70 7.23 0.87 -10.85
N MET A 71 7.56 0.81 -12.13
CA MET A 71 7.98 -0.42 -12.76
C MET A 71 9.32 -0.80 -12.12
N GLU A 72 9.34 -1.87 -11.31
CA GLU A 72 10.59 -2.39 -10.76
C GLU A 72 11.51 -2.75 -11.93
N ILE A 73 12.60 -1.99 -12.07
CA ILE A 73 13.63 -2.28 -13.04
C ILE A 73 14.26 -3.60 -12.59
N ASN A 74 14.03 -4.67 -13.36
CA ASN A 74 14.57 -5.99 -13.08
C ASN A 74 16.10 -5.91 -13.01
N SER A 75 16.66 -6.05 -11.80
CA SER A 75 18.09 -5.97 -11.52
C SER A 75 18.93 -6.98 -12.32
N SER A 76 18.30 -8.02 -12.87
CA SER A 76 18.94 -9.01 -13.74
C SER A 76 19.50 -8.39 -15.02
N ALA A 77 18.74 -7.51 -15.67
CA ALA A 77 19.18 -6.87 -16.92
C ALA A 77 20.38 -5.95 -16.70
N GLU A 78 20.40 -5.25 -15.57
CA GLU A 78 21.50 -4.34 -15.21
C GLU A 78 22.77 -5.11 -14.78
N ASN A 79 22.60 -6.24 -14.10
CA ASN A 79 23.69 -7.14 -13.74
C ASN A 79 24.33 -7.80 -14.97
N LEU A 80 23.52 -8.24 -15.95
CA LEU A 80 24.00 -8.76 -17.23
C LEU A 80 24.78 -7.71 -18.03
N ALA A 81 24.24 -6.49 -18.13
CA ALA A 81 24.92 -5.39 -18.81
C ALA A 81 26.26 -5.03 -18.13
N ARG A 82 26.34 -5.12 -16.80
CA ARG A 82 27.57 -4.89 -16.04
C ARG A 82 28.59 -6.00 -16.26
N ALA A 83 28.17 -7.26 -16.30
CA ALA A 83 29.05 -8.40 -16.59
C ALA A 83 29.65 -8.32 -18.01
N ALA A 84 28.86 -7.91 -19.01
CA ALA A 84 29.35 -7.71 -20.38
C ALA A 84 30.36 -6.56 -20.49
N ARG A 85 30.22 -5.50 -19.67
CA ARG A 85 31.11 -4.32 -19.69
C ARG A 85 32.38 -4.49 -18.84
N LYS A 86 32.29 -5.21 -17.71
CA LYS A 86 33.38 -5.39 -16.74
C LYS A 86 33.91 -6.83 -16.68
N GLY A 87 33.51 -7.69 -17.61
CA GLY A 87 34.03 -9.04 -17.71
C GLY A 87 35.52 -8.97 -18.03
N ASN A 88 36.35 -9.17 -17.00
CA ASN A 88 37.79 -9.34 -17.15
C ASN A 88 38.11 -10.64 -17.91
N ASP A 89 39.38 -10.82 -18.27
CA ASP A 89 39.93 -12.07 -18.80
C ASP A 89 39.50 -13.27 -17.95
N ILE A 90 38.77 -14.18 -18.60
CA ILE A 90 38.30 -15.44 -18.02
C ILE A 90 39.54 -16.32 -17.76
N SER A 91 39.64 -16.93 -16.57
CA SER A 91 40.78 -17.82 -16.27
C SER A 91 40.82 -19.01 -17.24
N GLU A 92 42.03 -19.51 -17.54
CA GLU A 92 42.22 -20.61 -18.48
C GLU A 92 41.44 -21.89 -18.10
N ASP A 93 41.25 -22.13 -16.80
CA ASP A 93 40.50 -23.28 -16.30
C ASP A 93 39.00 -23.15 -16.60
N VAL A 94 38.46 -21.93 -16.49
CA VAL A 94 37.06 -21.65 -16.85
C VAL A 94 36.88 -21.73 -18.36
N LEU A 95 37.83 -21.23 -19.15
CA LEU A 95 37.83 -21.38 -20.61
C LEU A 95 37.86 -22.85 -21.06
N LYS A 96 38.69 -23.69 -20.42
CA LYS A 96 38.75 -25.12 -20.68
C LYS A 96 37.40 -25.78 -20.39
N LYS A 97 36.78 -25.46 -19.25
CA LYS A 97 35.49 -26.02 -18.86
C LYS A 97 34.37 -25.61 -19.84
N MET A 98 34.32 -24.33 -20.22
CA MET A 98 33.36 -23.84 -21.22
C MET A 98 33.51 -24.53 -22.59
N LYS A 99 34.74 -24.83 -23.02
CA LYS A 99 34.98 -25.58 -24.27
C LYS A 99 34.54 -27.04 -24.16
N LEU A 100 34.78 -27.68 -23.02
CA LEU A 100 34.34 -29.06 -22.78
C LEU A 100 32.81 -29.15 -22.77
N ASP A 101 32.13 -28.25 -22.05
CA ASP A 101 30.67 -28.20 -21.98
C ASP A 101 30.06 -27.94 -23.37
N ARG A 102 30.67 -27.05 -24.16
CA ARG A 102 30.26 -26.80 -25.55
C ARG A 102 30.42 -28.03 -26.44
N ASN A 103 31.57 -28.70 -26.36
CA ASN A 103 31.83 -29.90 -27.16
C ASN A 103 30.91 -31.05 -26.76
N ALA A 104 30.56 -31.18 -25.47
CA ALA A 104 29.58 -32.16 -25.03
C ALA A 104 28.20 -31.85 -25.64
N ALA A 105 27.73 -30.61 -25.55
CA ALA A 105 26.46 -30.19 -26.13
C ALA A 105 26.40 -30.37 -27.66
N GLU A 106 27.49 -30.09 -28.39
CA GLU A 106 27.54 -30.26 -29.85
C GLU A 106 27.71 -31.73 -30.29
N ASN A 107 28.22 -32.63 -29.44
CA ASN A 107 28.44 -34.05 -29.78
C ASN A 107 27.39 -35.00 -29.17
N ASP A 108 26.64 -34.60 -28.15
CA ASP A 108 25.52 -35.38 -27.60
C ASP A 108 24.26 -35.30 -28.49
N GLU A 109 24.23 -34.43 -29.51
CA GLU A 109 23.18 -34.38 -30.54
C GLU A 109 23.48 -35.23 -31.81
N LYS A 110 24.38 -36.22 -31.72
CA LYS A 110 24.64 -37.20 -32.80
C LYS A 110 24.30 -38.64 -32.43
#